data_AF-A0A6P0SVU1-F1
#
_entry.id   AF-A0A6P0SVU1-F1
#
_cell.length_a   1.000
_cell.length_b   1.000
_cell.length_c   1.000
_cell.angle_alpha   90.00
_cell.angle_beta   90.00
_cell.angle_gamma   90.00
#
_symmetry.space_group_name_H-M   'P 1'
#
loop_
_entity.id
_entity.type
_entity.pdbx_description
1 polymer ?
#
loop_
_entity_poly.entity_id
_entity_poly.type
_entity_poly.pdbx_seq_one_letter_code
_entity_poly.pdbx_strand_id
1 'polypeptide(L)' 'PIDLDEFVETIPFGETRNYVKQVLGNYWNYLRLYNPEVSQQLLTLIPPT' A
#
# COMPACT_ATOMS: atom_id res chain seq x y z
N PRO A 1 -5.27 18.68 6.16
CA PRO A 1 -5.48 17.27 6.54
C PRO A 1 -4.12 16.59 6.69
N ILE A 2 -3.93 15.73 7.70
CA ILE A 2 -2.70 14.93 7.81
C ILE A 2 -2.63 13.96 6.63
N ASP A 3 -1.44 13.78 6.05
CA ASP A 3 -1.23 12.76 5.03
C ASP A 3 -1.42 11.35 5.65
N LEU A 4 -1.89 10.37 4.86
CA LEU A 4 -2.14 9.02 5.40
C LEU A 4 -0.86 8.33 5.86
N ASP A 5 0.25 8.53 5.17
CA ASP A 5 1.54 7.96 5.57
C ASP A 5 2.03 8.62 6.86
N GLU A 6 1.85 9.95 6.98
CA GLU A 6 2.16 10.70 8.20
C GLU A 6 1.30 10.22 9.39
N PHE A 7 0.00 9.99 9.17
CA PHE A 7 -0.88 9.42 10.20
C PHE A 7 -0.36 8.06 10.71
N VAL A 8 0.02 7.15 9.80
CA VAL A 8 0.53 5.82 10.19
C VAL A 8 1.80 5.95 11.04
N GLU A 9 2.72 6.86 10.70
CA GLU A 9 3.94 7.04 11.49
C GLU A 9 3.69 7.60 12.90
N THR A 10 2.66 8.44 13.06
CA THR A 10 2.29 9.05 14.35
C THR A 10 1.56 8.12 15.31
N ILE A 11 1.22 6.88 14.91
CA ILE A 11 0.57 5.90 15.79
C ILE A 11 1.50 5.60 16.99
N PRO A 12 1.05 5.87 18.24
CA PRO A 12 1.90 5.77 19.43
C PRO A 12 2.20 4.32 19.84
N PHE A 13 1.31 3.39 19.51
CA PHE A 13 1.47 1.97 19.82
C PHE A 13 2.27 1.29 18.70
N GLY A 14 3.51 0.91 18.99
CA GLY A 14 4.42 0.34 17.99
C GLY A 14 3.88 -0.92 17.31
N GLU A 15 3.21 -1.80 18.05
CA GLU A 15 2.55 -2.98 17.50
C GLU A 15 1.46 -2.62 16.50
N THR A 16 0.58 -1.68 16.86
CA THR A 16 -0.50 -1.19 15.99
C THR A 16 0.06 -0.55 14.73
N ARG A 17 1.08 0.31 14.85
CA ARG A 17 1.75 0.93 13.70
C ARG A 17 2.29 -0.12 12.73
N ASN A 18 3.03 -1.10 13.26
CA ASN A 18 3.62 -2.16 12.44
C ASN A 18 2.54 -3.03 11.80
N TYR A 19 1.48 -3.35 12.53
CA TYR A 19 0.34 -4.10 12.01
C TYR A 19 -0.35 -3.37 10.85
N VAL A 20 -0.65 -2.06 11.00
CA VAL A 20 -1.26 -1.26 9.94
C VAL A 20 -0.39 -1.24 8.68
N LYS A 21 0.93 -1.03 8.82
CA LYS A 21 1.88 -1.09 7.69
C LYS A 21 1.82 -2.45 6.97
N GLN A 22 1.81 -3.56 7.72
CA GLN A 22 1.73 -4.90 7.14
C GLN A 22 0.39 -5.14 6.42
N VAL A 23 -0.73 -4.73 7.02
CA VAL A 23 -2.06 -4.89 6.42
C VAL A 23 -2.17 -4.09 5.12
N LEU A 24 -1.72 -2.84 5.11
CA LEU A 24 -1.73 -2.01 3.90
C LEU A 24 -0.81 -2.58 2.82
N GLY A 25 0.40 -3.01 3.19
CA GLY A 25 1.33 -3.66 2.26
C GLY A 25 0.74 -4.94 1.65
N ASN A 26 0.12 -5.79 2.48
CA ASN A 26 -0.56 -7.00 2.01
C ASN A 26 -1.74 -6.66 1.09
N TYR A 27 -2.58 -5.70 1.47
CA TYR A 27 -3.72 -5.27 0.66
C TYR A 27 -3.30 -4.86 -0.75
N TRP A 28 -2.28 -4.01 -0.88
CA TRP A 28 -1.75 -3.60 -2.18
C TRP A 28 -1.13 -4.77 -2.95
N ASN A 29 -0.44 -5.68 -2.28
CA ASN A 29 0.08 -6.89 -2.91
C ASN A 29 -1.06 -7.77 -3.48
N TYR A 30 -2.15 -7.96 -2.73
CA TYR A 30 -3.31 -8.71 -3.20
C TYR A 30 -3.98 -8.01 -4.39
N LEU A 31 -4.19 -6.70 -4.34
CA LEU A 31 -4.72 -5.95 -5.48
C LEU A 31 -3.85 -6.09 -6.72
N ARG A 32 -2.52 -5.92 -6.57
CA ARG A 32 -1.58 -6.07 -7.68
C ARG A 32 -1.65 -7.44 -8.35
N LEU A 33 -1.79 -8.51 -7.55
CA LEU A 33 -1.79 -9.89 -8.04
C LEU A 33 -3.13 -10.34 -8.62
N TYR A 34 -4.24 -9.82 -8.08
CA TYR A 34 -5.56 -10.41 -8.34
C TYR A 34 -6.60 -9.43 -8.91
N ASN A 35 -6.34 -8.12 -8.92
CA ASN A 35 -7.22 -7.15 -9.58
C ASN A 35 -6.65 -6.80 -10.97
N PRO A 36 -7.28 -7.26 -12.07
CA PRO A 36 -6.78 -7.05 -13.42
C PRO A 36 -6.62 -5.58 -13.77
N GLU A 37 -7.53 -4.71 -13.33
CA GLU A 37 -7.47 -3.27 -13.63
C GLU A 37 -6.23 -2.64 -13.00
N VAL A 38 -5.95 -2.99 -11.75
CA VAL A 38 -4.75 -2.52 -11.02
C VAL A 38 -3.49 -3.08 -11.69
N SER A 39 -3.46 -4.36 -12.04
CA SER A 39 -2.31 -4.96 -12.74
C SER A 39 -2.04 -4.25 -14.08
N GLN A 40 -3.09 -3.94 -14.85
CA GLN A 40 -2.95 -3.23 -16.13
C GLN A 40 -2.44 -1.80 -15.93
N GLN A 41 -2.97 -1.06 -14.94
CA GLN A 41 -2.48 0.29 -14.62
C GLN A 41 -1.01 0.30 -14.23
N LEU A 42 -0.54 -0.71 -13.49
CA LEU A 42 0.87 -0.82 -13.13
C LEU A 42 1.78 -1.08 -14.35
N LEU A 43 1.31 -1.88 -15.32
CA LEU A 43 2.03 -2.13 -16.57
C LEU A 43 2.13 -0.87 -17.45
N THR A 44 1.16 0.05 -17.38
CA THR A 44 1.23 1.31 -18.16
C THR A 44 2.11 2.37 -17.50
N LEU A 45 2.27 2.32 -16.18
CA LEU A 45 3.12 3.24 -15.41
C LEU A 45 4.62 2.88 -15.50
N ILE A 46 4.94 1.60 -15.74
CA ILE A 46 6.31 1.13 -15.90
C ILE A 46 6.59 0.97 -17.40
N PRO A 47 7.35 1.87 -18.04
CA PRO A 47 7.66 1.71 -19.46
C PRO A 47 8.42 0.39 -19.68
N PRO A 48 8.15 -0.34 -20.77
CA PRO A 48 8.90 -1.55 -21.10
C PRO A 48 10.38 -1.18 -21.27
N THR A 49 11.27 -1.91 -20.59
CA THR A 49 12.72 -1.85 -20.75
C THR A 49 13.16 -2.28 -22.14
#